data_AF-A0A1X4I031-F1
#
_entry.id   AF-A0A1X4I031-F1
#
_cell.length_a   1.000
_cell.length_b   1.000
_cell.length_c   1.000
_cell.angle_alpha   90.00
_cell.angle_beta   90.00
_cell.angle_gamma   90.00
#
_symmetry.space_group_name_H-M   'P 1'
#
loop_
_entity.id
_entity.type
_entity.pdbx_description
1 polymer ?
#
loop_
_entity_poly.entity_id
_entity_poly.type
_entity_poly.pdbx_seq_one_letter_code
_entity_poly.pdbx_strand_id
1 'polypeptide(L)'
;MYRERASRLTGAVVWTNTPSGGGGGRVLPDGCMDLLWNEGRLLVAGPDTRAHLTEGRPSAWAGVRFPPGTAPALLGVPAHELRDLRVALSDLWPAAGVRRMTARVNAADDPAHALEDLALR
;
A
#
# COMPACT_ATOMS: atom_id res chain seq x y z
N MET A 1 6.38 -15.28 -1.07
CA MET A 1 5.82 -15.52 -2.40
C MET A 1 4.93 -14.34 -2.78
N TYR A 2 4.97 -13.90 -4.04
CA TYR A 2 4.08 -12.86 -4.56
C TYR A 2 2.74 -13.46 -5.01
N ARG A 3 1.62 -12.81 -4.69
CA ARG A 3 0.27 -13.20 -5.13
C ARG A 3 -0.60 -11.97 -5.34
N GLU A 4 -1.50 -12.03 -6.32
CA GLU A 4 -2.48 -10.99 -6.61
C GLU A 4 -3.88 -11.58 -6.74
N ARG A 5 -4.90 -10.76 -6.48
CA ARG A 5 -6.30 -11.03 -6.79
C ARG A 5 -7.01 -9.73 -7.15
N ALA A 6 -8.12 -9.85 -7.88
CA ALA A 6 -9.01 -8.70 -8.10
C ALA A 6 -9.49 -8.13 -6.75
N SER A 7 -9.56 -6.81 -6.67
CA SER A 7 -10.20 -6.14 -5.55
C SER A 7 -11.72 -6.08 -5.73
N ARG A 8 -12.42 -5.96 -4.60
CA ARG A 8 -13.83 -5.51 -4.55
C ARG A 8 -14.00 -4.08 -5.04
N LEU A 9 -12.95 -3.25 -4.97
CA LEU A 9 -12.93 -1.93 -5.61
C LEU A 9 -12.65 -2.11 -7.11
N THR A 10 -13.59 -1.68 -7.96
CA THR A 10 -13.51 -1.90 -9.42
C THR A 10 -12.19 -1.36 -10.00
N GLY A 11 -11.45 -2.22 -10.68
CA GLY A 11 -10.18 -1.89 -11.33
C GLY A 11 -8.96 -1.90 -10.40
N ALA A 12 -9.14 -2.08 -9.09
CA ALA A 12 -8.04 -2.24 -8.15
C ALA A 12 -7.61 -3.70 -8.00
N VAL A 13 -6.37 -3.90 -7.55
CA VAL A 13 -5.77 -5.22 -7.33
C VAL A 13 -5.29 -5.30 -5.89
N VAL A 14 -5.63 -6.39 -5.20
CA VAL A 14 -5.04 -6.71 -3.89
C VAL A 14 -3.86 -7.64 -4.12
N TRP A 15 -2.72 -7.30 -3.54
CA TRP A 15 -1.51 -8.09 -3.68
C TRP A 15 -0.86 -8.36 -2.32
N THR A 16 -0.12 -9.46 -2.24
CA THR A 16 0.69 -9.83 -1.07
C THR A 16 2.07 -10.27 -1.51
N ASN A 17 3.07 -9.97 -0.70
CA ASN A 17 4.43 -10.41 -0.93
C ASN A 17 5.11 -10.81 0.38
N THR A 18 5.58 -12.05 0.45
CA THR A 18 6.39 -12.58 1.57
C THR A 18 7.75 -13.05 1.05
N PRO A 19 8.71 -12.16 0.80
CA PRO A 19 10.01 -12.54 0.24
C PRO A 19 10.71 -13.51 1.21
N SER A 20 11.31 -14.58 0.68
CA SER A 20 11.94 -15.64 1.48
C SER A 20 13.45 -15.74 1.31
N GLY A 21 14.09 -14.73 0.69
CA GLY A 21 15.54 -14.68 0.44
C GLY A 21 16.15 -13.32 0.73
N GLY A 22 17.46 -13.29 0.99
CA GLY A 22 18.22 -12.05 1.15
C GLY A 22 18.50 -11.39 -0.20
N GLY A 23 18.06 -10.15 -0.36
CA GLY A 23 18.23 -9.36 -1.58
C GLY A 23 17.15 -8.28 -1.64
N GLY A 24 17.55 -7.05 -1.99
CA GLY A 24 16.60 -5.95 -2.16
C GLY A 24 15.61 -6.25 -3.28
N GLY A 25 14.34 -5.94 -3.07
CA GLY A 25 13.32 -6.02 -4.12
C GLY A 25 13.38 -4.79 -5.02
N ARG A 26 12.85 -4.94 -6.24
CA ARG A 26 12.69 -3.82 -7.16
C ARG A 26 11.23 -3.71 -7.55
N VAL A 27 10.63 -2.56 -7.26
CA VAL A 27 9.34 -2.16 -7.81
C VAL A 27 9.61 -1.39 -9.09
N LEU A 28 9.04 -1.86 -10.19
CA LEU A 28 9.17 -1.18 -11.48
C LEU A 28 8.20 0.01 -11.54
N PRO A 29 8.55 1.10 -12.25
CA PRO A 29 7.68 2.26 -12.36
C PRO A 29 6.45 1.93 -13.20
N ASP A 30 5.33 1.65 -12.54
CA ASP A 30 4.04 1.34 -13.16
C ASP A 30 3.08 2.55 -13.17
N GLY A 31 3.49 3.67 -12.58
CA GLY A 31 2.67 4.88 -12.45
C GLY A 31 1.42 4.72 -11.59
N CYS A 32 1.26 3.57 -10.91
CA CYS A 32 0.14 3.30 -10.03
C CYS A 32 0.41 3.84 -8.63
N MET A 33 -0.67 3.96 -7.85
CA MET A 33 -0.58 4.28 -6.43
C MET A 33 -1.06 3.09 -5.63
N ASP A 34 -0.39 2.82 -4.52
CA ASP A 34 -0.71 1.71 -3.66
C ASP A 34 -0.92 2.19 -2.22
N LEU A 35 -1.98 1.69 -1.59
CA LEU A 35 -2.11 1.68 -0.14
C LEU A 35 -1.44 0.39 0.36
N LEU A 36 -0.53 0.52 1.31
CA LEU A 36 0.35 -0.55 1.74
C LEU A 36 0.22 -0.84 3.22
N TRP A 37 0.39 -2.11 3.55
CA TRP A 37 0.67 -2.58 4.90
C TRP A 37 2.00 -3.33 4.92
N ASN A 38 2.87 -3.00 5.88
CA ASN A 38 4.13 -3.69 6.12
C ASN A 38 4.47 -3.68 7.61
N GLU A 39 4.63 -4.88 8.19
CA GLU A 39 5.08 -5.09 9.58
C GLU A 39 4.35 -4.16 10.56
N GLY A 40 3.02 -4.13 10.47
CA GLY A 40 2.18 -3.37 11.40
C GLY A 40 2.03 -1.88 11.10
N ARG A 41 2.53 -1.38 9.95
CA ARG A 41 2.47 0.03 9.54
C ARG A 41 1.66 0.20 8.27
N LEU A 42 0.92 1.31 8.17
CA LEU A 42 0.22 1.72 6.96
C LEU A 42 1.01 2.80 6.22
N LEU A 43 1.22 2.59 4.93
CA LEU A 43 1.97 3.50 4.06
C LEU A 43 1.18 3.77 2.77
N VAL A 44 1.56 4.83 2.08
CA VAL A 44 1.13 5.10 0.71
C VAL A 44 2.37 5.17 -0.17
N ALA A 45 2.37 4.40 -1.25
CA ALA A 45 3.29 4.59 -2.36
C ALA A 45 2.60 5.41 -3.44
N GLY A 46 3.16 6.58 -3.76
CA GLY A 46 2.70 7.35 -4.91
C GLY A 46 3.24 6.80 -6.23
N PRO A 47 2.87 7.44 -7.34
CA PRO A 47 3.23 6.97 -8.67
C PRO A 47 4.75 7.07 -8.89
N ASP A 48 5.36 5.95 -9.26
CA ASP A 48 6.78 5.88 -9.58
C ASP A 48 7.06 6.34 -11.01
N THR A 49 8.04 7.22 -11.14
CA THR A 49 8.70 7.56 -12.42
C THR A 49 9.99 6.76 -12.63
N ARG A 50 10.52 6.18 -11.55
CA ARG A 50 11.74 5.38 -11.53
C ARG A 50 11.55 4.14 -10.66
N ALA A 51 12.37 3.13 -10.91
CA ALA A 51 12.33 1.92 -10.09
C ALA A 51 12.63 2.25 -8.62
N HIS A 52 11.79 1.75 -7.72
CA HIS A 52 12.00 1.86 -6.29
C HIS A 52 12.67 0.59 -5.77
N LEU A 53 13.74 0.75 -5.00
CA LEU A 53 14.46 -0.36 -4.38
C LEU A 53 13.93 -0.55 -2.97
N THR A 54 13.45 -1.75 -2.66
CA THR A 54 13.10 -2.11 -1.29
C THR A 54 14.36 -2.58 -0.57
N GLU A 55 14.75 -1.85 0.46
CA GLU A 55 15.89 -2.15 1.31
C GLU A 55 15.42 -2.78 2.62
N GLY A 56 16.32 -3.52 3.27
CA GLY A 56 16.09 -4.09 4.60
C GLY A 56 15.79 -5.59 4.59
N ARG A 57 15.35 -6.08 5.75
CA ARG A 57 15.08 -7.51 5.95
C ARG A 57 13.80 -7.91 5.20
N PRO A 58 13.76 -9.13 4.63
CA PRO A 58 12.52 -9.69 4.11
C PRO A 58 11.40 -9.58 5.15
N SER A 59 10.30 -8.97 4.74
CA SER A 59 9.14 -8.69 5.59
C SER A 59 7.85 -8.94 4.80
N ALA A 60 6.74 -9.14 5.52
CA ALA A 60 5.45 -9.34 4.87
C ALA A 60 4.91 -8.00 4.36
N TRP A 61 4.38 -8.02 3.13
CA TRP A 61 3.70 -6.89 2.51
C TRP A 61 2.31 -7.30 2.06
N ALA A 62 1.36 -6.39 2.24
CA ALA A 62 0.07 -6.40 1.58
C ALA A 62 -0.16 -5.03 0.95
N GLY A 63 -0.84 -5.00 -0.20
CA GLY A 63 -1.15 -3.75 -0.88
C GLY A 63 -2.46 -3.79 -1.64
N VAL A 64 -3.07 -2.61 -1.78
CA VAL A 64 -4.17 -2.34 -2.70
C VAL A 64 -3.62 -1.38 -3.75
N ARG A 65 -3.43 -1.88 -4.97
CA ARG A 65 -3.05 -1.08 -6.13
C ARG A 65 -4.30 -0.48 -6.75
N PHE A 66 -4.34 0.83 -6.84
CA PHE A 66 -5.47 1.55 -7.40
C PHE A 66 -5.32 1.77 -8.90
N PRO A 67 -6.42 1.73 -9.68
CA PRO A 67 -6.39 2.21 -11.04
C PRO A 67 -6.15 3.73 -11.05
N PRO A 68 -5.56 4.29 -12.13
CA PRO A 68 -5.28 5.72 -12.22
C PRO A 68 -6.47 6.60 -11.84
N GLY A 69 -6.20 7.64 -11.03
CA GLY A 69 -7.22 8.60 -10.57
C GLY A 69 -8.03 8.18 -9.34
N THR A 70 -7.96 6.92 -8.88
CA THR A 70 -8.77 6.47 -7.73
C THR A 70 -8.12 6.75 -6.38
N ALA A 71 -6.82 6.49 -6.23
CA ALA A 71 -6.12 6.75 -4.96
C ALA A 71 -6.18 8.22 -4.53
N PRO A 72 -6.02 9.23 -5.40
CA PRO A 72 -6.15 10.65 -5.01
C PRO A 72 -7.51 10.99 -4.39
N ALA A 73 -8.59 10.44 -4.94
CA ALA A 73 -9.94 10.66 -4.44
C ALA A 73 -10.13 10.08 -3.03
N LEU A 74 -9.56 8.89 -2.78
CA LEU A 74 -9.56 8.28 -1.45
C LEU A 74 -8.68 9.05 -0.46
N LEU A 75 -7.44 9.35 -0.85
CA LEU A 75 -6.41 9.91 0.03
C LEU A 75 -6.62 11.40 0.34
N GLY A 76 -7.36 12.12 -0.51
CA GLY A 76 -7.58 13.56 -0.37
C GLY A 76 -6.37 14.40 -0.78
N VAL A 77 -5.40 13.82 -1.48
CA VAL A 77 -4.19 14.50 -1.98
C VAL A 77 -3.96 14.20 -3.47
N PRO A 78 -3.54 15.19 -4.28
CA PRO A 78 -3.17 14.96 -5.67
C PRO A 78 -2.02 13.94 -5.83
N ALA A 79 -2.11 13.07 -6.85
CA ALA A 79 -1.10 12.04 -7.10
C ALA A 79 0.33 12.60 -7.26
N HIS A 80 0.46 13.79 -7.87
CA HIS A 80 1.76 14.39 -8.16
C HIS A 80 2.52 14.84 -6.90
N GLU A 81 1.82 15.10 -5.79
CA GLU A 81 2.44 15.43 -4.50
C GLU A 81 3.15 14.22 -3.88
N LEU A 82 2.69 13.01 -4.22
CA LEU A 82 3.27 11.75 -3.72
C LEU A 82 4.18 11.06 -4.75
N ARG A 83 4.43 11.68 -5.91
CA ARG A 83 5.23 11.09 -6.98
C ARG A 83 6.62 10.71 -6.48
N ASP A 84 7.02 9.47 -6.73
CA ASP A 84 8.27 8.86 -6.26
C ASP A 84 8.43 8.79 -4.72
N LEU A 85 7.37 9.05 -3.95
CA LEU A 85 7.40 9.08 -2.49
C LEU A 85 6.66 7.91 -1.86
N ARG A 86 7.20 7.45 -0.72
CA ARG A 86 6.57 6.51 0.22
C ARG A 86 6.38 7.25 1.53
N VAL A 87 5.14 7.49 1.91
CA VAL A 87 4.81 8.27 3.10
C VAL A 87 3.99 7.43 4.07
N ALA A 88 4.06 7.75 5.36
CA ALA A 88 3.16 7.10 6.31
C ALA A 88 1.74 7.61 6.05
N LEU A 89 0.72 6.75 6.21
CA LEU A 89 -0.67 7.19 6.06
C LEU A 89 -1.02 8.30 7.07
N SER A 90 -0.34 8.34 8.22
CA SER A 90 -0.47 9.38 9.24
C SER A 90 0.07 10.75 8.83
N ASP A 91 0.84 10.83 7.75
CA ASP A 91 1.32 12.10 7.19
C ASP A 91 0.23 12.74 6.31
N LEU A 92 -0.73 11.95 5.83
CA LEU A 92 -1.85 12.39 4.98
C LEU A 92 -3.14 12.56 5.78
N TRP A 93 -3.38 11.69 6.76
CA TRP A 93 -4.62 11.64 7.54
C TRP A 93 -4.39 11.85 9.04
N PRO A 94 -5.42 12.27 9.79
CA PRO A 94 -5.30 12.46 11.23
C PRO A 94 -4.74 11.21 11.94
N ALA A 95 -3.62 11.38 12.63
CA ALA A 95 -2.87 10.27 13.23
C ALA A 95 -3.71 9.38 14.16
N ALA A 96 -4.69 9.93 14.87
CA ALA A 96 -5.60 9.14 15.72
C ALA A 96 -6.50 8.18 14.90
N GLY A 97 -6.97 8.61 13.73
CA GLY A 97 -7.73 7.78 12.81
C GLY A 97 -6.85 6.66 12.25
N VAL A 98 -5.65 7.02 11.77
CA VAL A 98 -4.68 6.06 11.23
C VAL A 98 -4.30 5.01 12.28
N ARG A 99 -4.01 5.40 13.53
CA ARG A 99 -3.73 4.42 14.60
C ARG A 99 -4.84 3.39 14.80
N ARG A 100 -6.12 3.82 14.79
CA ARG A 100 -7.26 2.89 14.91
C ARG A 100 -7.37 1.96 13.72
N MET A 101 -7.09 2.48 12.52
CA MET A 101 -7.13 1.71 11.28
C MET A 101 -5.99 0.69 11.21
N THR A 102 -4.78 1.12 11.54
CA THR A 102 -3.61 0.25 11.69
C THR A 102 -3.87 -0.86 12.72
N ALA A 103 -4.43 -0.53 13.89
CA ALA A 103 -4.78 -1.53 14.89
C ALA A 103 -5.78 -2.58 14.37
N ARG A 104 -6.78 -2.16 13.59
CA ARG A 104 -7.74 -3.07 12.96
C ARG A 104 -7.08 -3.98 11.93
N VAL A 105 -6.23 -3.45 11.06
CA VAL A 105 -5.51 -4.24 10.05
C VAL A 105 -4.56 -5.24 10.72
N ASN A 106 -3.88 -4.83 11.79
CA ASN A 106 -2.93 -5.67 12.53
C ASN A 106 -3.63 -6.78 13.34
N ALA A 107 -4.88 -6.58 13.75
CA ALA A 107 -5.65 -7.55 14.50
C ALA A 107 -6.41 -8.55 13.60
N ALA A 108 -6.39 -8.36 12.28
CA ALA A 108 -7.07 -9.24 11.35
C ALA A 108 -6.21 -10.48 11.02
N ASP A 109 -6.87 -11.62 10.83
CA ASP A 109 -6.22 -12.86 10.38
C ASP A 109 -5.62 -12.71 8.97
N ASP A 110 -6.24 -11.86 8.14
CA ASP A 110 -5.76 -11.49 6.81
C ASP A 110 -5.60 -9.95 6.71
N PRO A 111 -4.37 -9.44 6.88
CA PRO A 111 -4.08 -8.02 6.72
C PRO A 111 -4.44 -7.48 5.33
N ALA A 112 -4.37 -8.29 4.27
CA ALA A 112 -4.69 -7.85 2.91
C ALA A 112 -6.20 -7.62 2.74
N HIS A 113 -7.03 -8.48 3.35
CA HIS A 113 -8.48 -8.27 3.39
C HIS A 113 -8.85 -7.01 4.19
N ALA A 114 -8.26 -6.82 5.37
CA ALA A 114 -8.52 -5.65 6.19
C ALA A 114 -8.00 -4.35 5.56
N LEU A 115 -6.91 -4.41 4.79
CA LEU A 115 -6.41 -3.29 4.00
C LEU A 115 -7.36 -2.93 2.85
N GLU A 116 -7.95 -3.94 2.21
CA GLU A 116 -8.99 -3.72 1.19
C GLU A 116 -10.25 -3.06 1.79
N ASP A 117 -10.71 -3.49 2.97
CA ASP A 117 -11.83 -2.84 3.67
C ASP A 117 -11.57 -1.36 3.98
N LEU A 118 -10.29 -0.97 4.11
CA LEU A 118 -9.89 0.41 4.28
C LEU A 118 -10.03 1.22 2.98
N ALA A 119 -9.75 0.59 1.84
CA ALA A 119 -9.82 1.19 0.51
C ALA A 119 -11.26 1.34 -0.03
N LEU A 120 -12.23 0.64 0.58
CA LEU A 120 -13.65 0.66 0.20
C LEU A 120 -14.47 1.74 0.93
N ARG A 121 -13.85 2.59 1.74
CA ARG A 121 -14.54 3.59 2.56
C ARG A 121 -14.86 4.88 1.82
#